data_AF-A0A2S5GIE0-F1
#
_entry.id   AF-A0A2S5GIE0-F1
#
_cell.length_a   1.000
_cell.length_b   1.000
_cell.length_c   1.000
_cell.angle_alpha   90.00
_cell.angle_beta   90.00
_cell.angle_gamma   90.00
#
_symmetry.space_group_name_H-M   'P 1'
#
loop_
_entity.id
_entity.type
_entity.pdbx_description
1 polymer ?
#
loop_
_entity_poly.entity_id
_entity_poly.type
_entity_poly.pdbx_seq_one_letter_code
_entity_poly.pdbx_strand_id
1 'polypeptide(L)'
;MPEILRIAHQTRCDAGPSAVVACKSEVAILPLRYAVVTDAGPGLDTLAPALPPHLGADFPPLQGKHARYAVRTMRRGYLYLFTKRYMKDWFCESAYRTYDTGLFKRVFPYAPQHHALEPIHEPTARVHDLHGPAESGPAAWTVCLKAPEDIEELRALFTPDPLTKRMLDLISSFSPLRNQLQNFDIRKLLMSCSRTPDVLDPSTIDDTLADAIAQDQPDTASVLAGQLYSDPENRYARQIVALDLKESARRARGFGIVLHDAIGITQQLNSWRNDAYEAVQRYLDKKDGKGVENQRKVLVAQAFIDVKQQFETRSAALEAQHFI
;
A
#
# COMPACT_ATOMS: atom_id res chain seq x y z
N MET A 1 14.22 40.54 23.34
CA MET A 1 14.62 39.11 23.31
C MET A 1 14.56 38.65 21.87
N PRO A 2 15.70 38.40 21.19
CA PRO A 2 15.71 38.14 19.75
C PRO A 2 15.28 36.70 19.42
N GLU A 3 14.56 36.59 18.31
CA GLU A 3 13.88 35.42 17.73
C GLU A 3 14.76 34.17 17.52
N ILE A 4 16.09 34.34 17.55
CA ILE A 4 17.11 33.28 17.41
C ILE A 4 17.11 32.30 18.59
N LEU A 5 16.78 32.74 19.81
CA LEU A 5 16.73 31.85 20.98
C LEU A 5 15.54 30.87 20.94
N ARG A 6 14.54 31.12 20.08
CA ARG A 6 13.36 30.25 19.96
C ARG A 6 13.61 29.04 19.05
N ILE A 7 14.53 29.16 18.10
CA ILE A 7 14.90 28.08 17.16
C ILE A 7 15.80 27.04 17.85
N ALA A 8 16.67 27.47 18.78
CA ALA A 8 17.54 26.56 19.54
C ALA A 8 16.77 25.56 20.42
N HIS A 9 15.52 25.86 20.79
CA HIS A 9 14.65 24.92 21.49
C HIS A 9 14.01 23.85 20.58
N GLN A 10 14.10 24.00 19.26
CA GLN A 10 13.54 23.07 18.26
C GLN A 10 14.57 22.05 17.73
N THR A 11 15.84 22.20 18.08
CA THR A 11 16.93 21.28 17.71
C THR A 11 17.59 20.72 18.98
N ARG A 12 16.87 19.90 19.73
CA ARG A 12 17.45 19.20 20.91
C ARG A 12 18.13 17.91 20.46
N CYS A 13 19.45 17.98 20.29
CA CYS A 13 20.33 16.82 20.42
C CYS A 13 20.56 16.56 21.91
N ASP A 14 20.32 15.35 22.40
CA ASP A 14 20.61 14.94 23.79
C ASP A 14 22.10 14.64 24.04
N ALA A 15 23.00 15.11 23.17
CA ALA A 15 24.45 14.97 23.34
C ALA A 15 25.01 16.18 24.11
N GLY A 16 25.88 15.90 25.09
CA GLY A 16 26.57 16.95 25.86
C GLY A 16 27.39 17.90 24.96
N PRO A 17 27.61 19.16 25.39
CA PRO A 17 28.21 20.19 24.56
C PRO A 17 29.64 19.82 24.14
N SER A 18 29.82 19.58 22.83
CA SER A 18 31.11 19.39 22.17
C SER A 18 31.28 20.47 21.11
N ALA A 19 32.49 20.98 20.92
CA ALA A 19 32.79 22.08 19.98
C ALA A 19 32.58 21.74 18.49
N VAL A 20 32.11 20.53 18.17
CA VAL A 20 31.67 20.12 16.85
C VAL A 20 30.28 19.49 16.97
N VAL A 21 29.26 20.34 17.11
CA VAL A 21 27.86 19.92 17.06
C VAL A 21 27.48 19.66 15.60
N ALA A 22 27.81 18.48 15.08
CA ALA A 22 27.21 17.99 13.85
C ALA A 22 25.85 17.34 14.18
N CYS A 23 24.89 18.15 14.66
CA CYS A 23 23.48 17.72 14.76
C CYS A 23 22.90 17.65 13.34
N LYS A 24 23.21 16.57 12.61
CA LYS A 24 22.52 16.27 11.36
C LYS A 24 21.06 15.98 11.69
N SER A 25 20.16 16.72 11.07
CA SER A 25 18.73 16.52 11.28
C SER A 25 18.31 15.15 10.72
N GLU A 26 17.23 14.57 11.24
CA GLU A 26 16.65 13.33 10.73
C GLU A 26 15.20 13.59 10.32
N VAL A 27 14.70 12.83 9.35
CA VAL A 27 13.29 12.84 8.91
C VAL A 27 12.77 11.41 8.98
N ALA A 28 11.59 11.24 9.58
CA ALA A 28 10.92 9.94 9.67
C ALA A 28 9.85 9.82 8.60
N ILE A 29 9.89 8.75 7.85
CA ILE A 29 8.97 8.46 6.75
C ILE A 29 8.15 7.24 7.15
N LEU A 30 6.82 7.33 7.09
CA LEU A 30 5.93 6.18 7.18
C LEU A 30 5.57 5.70 5.76
N PRO A 31 6.10 4.56 5.30
CA PRO A 31 5.68 4.00 4.02
C PRO A 31 4.26 3.41 4.14
N LEU A 32 3.38 3.85 3.26
CA LEU A 32 2.02 3.37 3.07
C LEU A 32 1.84 2.98 1.60
N ARG A 33 0.73 2.34 1.27
CA ARG A 33 0.39 2.03 -0.12
C ARG A 33 -1.02 2.43 -0.47
N TYR A 34 -1.22 2.68 -1.75
CA TYR A 34 -2.54 2.67 -2.34
C TYR A 34 -3.05 1.24 -2.48
N ALA A 35 -4.28 1.03 -2.07
CA ALA A 35 -5.00 -0.21 -2.24
C ALA A 35 -6.42 0.07 -2.74
N VAL A 36 -7.15 -1.00 -3.05
CA VAL A 36 -8.60 -0.96 -3.21
C VAL A 36 -9.21 -1.71 -2.03
N VAL A 37 -10.28 -1.18 -1.47
CA VAL A 37 -11.14 -1.90 -0.53
C VAL A 37 -12.44 -2.22 -1.27
N THR A 38 -12.91 -3.46 -1.14
CA THR A 38 -14.12 -3.93 -1.79
C THR A 38 -15.12 -4.45 -0.77
N ASP A 39 -16.34 -3.94 -0.79
CA ASP A 39 -17.42 -4.43 0.07
C ASP A 39 -18.80 -4.09 -0.51
N ALA A 40 -19.79 -4.90 -0.19
CA ALA A 40 -21.18 -4.69 -0.58
C ALA A 40 -21.97 -3.86 0.45
N GLY A 41 -21.46 -3.75 1.67
CA GLY A 41 -22.11 -3.08 2.80
C GLY A 41 -21.69 -1.62 3.01
N PRO A 42 -22.25 -0.98 4.05
CA PRO A 42 -21.96 0.42 4.39
C PRO A 42 -20.55 0.61 4.97
N GLY A 43 -19.86 -0.46 5.39
CA GLY A 43 -18.52 -0.38 5.96
C GLY A 43 -17.47 0.16 4.98
N LEU A 44 -17.71 0.03 3.67
CA LEU A 44 -16.84 0.58 2.63
C LEU A 44 -16.65 2.09 2.71
N ASP A 45 -17.75 2.82 2.97
CA ASP A 45 -17.73 4.29 2.97
C ASP A 45 -16.92 4.83 4.15
N THR A 46 -16.96 4.11 5.28
CA THR A 46 -16.17 4.43 6.47
C THR A 46 -14.70 4.07 6.29
N LEU A 47 -14.39 2.88 5.75
CA LEU A 47 -13.01 2.42 5.56
C LEU A 47 -12.24 3.15 4.47
N ALA A 48 -12.95 3.53 3.41
CA ALA A 48 -12.39 4.18 2.24
C ALA A 48 -13.14 5.50 2.00
N PRO A 49 -12.92 6.51 2.86
CA PRO A 49 -13.43 7.84 2.62
C PRO A 49 -12.82 8.42 1.35
N ALA A 50 -13.45 9.47 0.81
CA ALA A 50 -12.93 10.14 -0.37
C ALA A 50 -11.50 10.66 -0.10
N LEU A 51 -10.53 10.19 -0.91
CA LEU A 51 -9.15 10.58 -0.75
C LEU A 51 -8.99 12.10 -0.96
N PRO A 52 -8.17 12.77 -0.14
CA PRO A 52 -7.79 14.15 -0.38
C PRO A 52 -7.26 14.36 -1.82
N PRO A 53 -7.48 15.53 -2.46
CA PRO A 53 -7.15 15.73 -3.88
C PRO A 53 -5.67 15.55 -4.28
N HIS A 54 -4.76 15.52 -3.31
CA HIS A 54 -3.33 15.32 -3.53
C HIS A 54 -2.92 13.84 -3.45
N LEU A 55 -3.83 12.94 -3.07
CA LEU A 55 -3.55 11.50 -2.99
C LEU A 55 -4.23 10.79 -4.15
N GLY A 56 -3.45 10.04 -4.95
CA GLY A 56 -3.99 9.19 -6.02
C GLY A 56 -4.69 10.00 -7.12
N ALA A 57 -4.27 11.25 -7.36
CA ALA A 57 -4.90 12.14 -8.33
C ALA A 57 -4.88 11.58 -9.76
N ASP A 58 -3.86 10.79 -10.09
CA ASP A 58 -3.66 10.19 -11.40
C ASP A 58 -4.35 8.83 -11.57
N PHE A 59 -5.10 8.37 -10.56
CA PHE A 59 -5.76 7.07 -10.64
C PHE A 59 -7.00 7.12 -11.53
N PRO A 60 -7.20 6.11 -12.40
CA PRO A 60 -8.41 6.01 -13.18
C PRO A 60 -9.61 5.79 -12.24
N PRO A 61 -10.81 6.32 -12.56
CA PRO A 61 -11.99 6.07 -11.75
C PRO A 61 -12.32 4.57 -11.72
N LEU A 62 -12.59 4.03 -10.52
CA LEU A 62 -13.07 2.66 -10.37
C LEU A 62 -14.51 2.55 -10.89
N GLN A 63 -14.82 1.45 -11.57
CA GLN A 63 -16.17 1.16 -12.02
C GLN A 63 -16.94 0.41 -10.93
N GLY A 64 -18.07 0.97 -10.50
CA GLY A 64 -18.97 0.36 -9.52
C GLY A 64 -18.93 1.02 -8.14
N LYS A 65 -19.97 0.77 -7.33
CA LYS A 65 -20.13 1.39 -5.99
C LYS A 65 -19.48 0.58 -4.87
N HIS A 66 -18.99 -0.62 -5.16
CA HIS A 66 -18.52 -1.61 -4.20
C HIS A 66 -16.98 -1.72 -4.13
N ALA A 67 -16.27 -0.80 -4.78
CA ALA A 67 -14.82 -0.73 -4.78
C ALA A 67 -14.39 0.72 -4.64
N ARG A 68 -13.46 1.01 -3.73
CA ARG A 68 -12.90 2.34 -3.52
C ARG A 68 -11.40 2.29 -3.32
N TYR A 69 -10.69 3.29 -3.82
CA TYR A 69 -9.30 3.48 -3.45
C TYR A 69 -9.19 3.88 -1.98
N ALA A 70 -8.20 3.31 -1.31
CA ALA A 70 -7.89 3.60 0.08
C ALA A 70 -6.38 3.64 0.29
N VAL A 71 -5.96 4.33 1.35
CA VAL A 71 -4.59 4.22 1.86
C VAL A 71 -4.56 3.08 2.87
N ARG A 72 -3.60 2.17 2.70
CA ARG A 72 -3.40 1.03 3.59
C ARG A 72 -1.95 0.91 4.02
N THR A 73 -1.71 0.17 5.10
CA THR A 73 -0.37 -0.26 5.47
C THR A 73 0.25 -1.09 4.34
N MET A 74 1.58 -1.09 4.28
CA MET A 74 2.31 -1.89 3.30
C MET A 74 1.94 -3.37 3.45
N ARG A 75 1.69 -4.04 2.33
CA ARG A 75 1.62 -5.51 2.29
C ARG A 75 3.02 -6.09 2.17
N ARG A 76 3.16 -7.40 2.33
CA ARG A 76 4.41 -8.12 2.10
C ARG A 76 5.03 -7.79 0.74
N GLY A 77 6.33 -7.51 0.77
CA GLY A 77 7.13 -7.11 -0.39
C GLY A 77 8.42 -6.42 0.02
N TYR A 78 8.99 -5.60 -0.87
CA TYR A 78 10.26 -4.91 -0.73
C TYR A 78 10.13 -3.44 -1.11
N LEU A 79 10.62 -2.57 -0.23
CA LEU A 79 10.69 -1.12 -0.41
C LEU A 79 12.14 -0.70 -0.65
N TYR A 80 12.37 0.07 -1.71
CA TYR A 80 13.66 0.63 -2.07
C TYR A 80 13.58 2.15 -2.11
N LEU A 81 14.56 2.81 -1.47
CA LEU A 81 14.70 4.26 -1.49
C LEU A 81 15.99 4.64 -2.22
N PHE A 82 15.84 5.33 -3.34
CA PHE A 82 16.91 5.89 -4.15
C PHE A 82 17.06 7.36 -3.85
N THR A 83 18.27 7.80 -3.53
CA THR A 83 18.53 9.21 -3.22
C THR A 83 19.56 9.79 -4.17
N LYS A 84 19.36 11.06 -4.50
CA LYS A 84 20.40 11.93 -5.04
C LYS A 84 20.78 12.89 -3.94
N ARG A 85 22.00 12.76 -3.43
CA ARG A 85 22.53 13.65 -2.39
C ARG A 85 23.43 14.71 -3.00
N TYR A 86 23.58 15.83 -2.31
CA TYR A 86 24.44 16.92 -2.76
C TYR A 86 25.84 16.40 -3.12
N MET A 87 26.29 16.72 -4.34
CA MET A 87 27.59 16.29 -4.90
C MET A 87 27.79 14.76 -4.98
N LYS A 88 26.71 13.96 -4.94
CA LYS A 88 26.74 12.51 -5.12
C LYS A 88 25.84 12.07 -6.27
N ASP A 89 26.27 11.02 -6.95
CA ASP A 89 25.42 10.33 -7.91
C ASP A 89 24.28 9.58 -7.23
N TRP A 90 23.30 9.19 -8.04
CA TRP A 90 22.17 8.37 -7.60
C TRP A 90 22.63 7.01 -7.08
N PHE A 91 22.06 6.58 -5.96
CA PHE A 91 22.23 5.23 -5.45
C PHE A 91 21.01 4.78 -4.63
N CYS A 92 20.83 3.46 -4.50
CA CYS A 92 19.87 2.88 -3.56
C CYS A 92 20.41 3.01 -2.14
N GLU A 93 19.96 4.00 -1.39
CA GLU A 93 20.46 4.30 -0.04
C GLU A 93 19.97 3.29 0.99
N SER A 94 18.78 2.75 0.82
CA SER A 94 18.20 1.81 1.76
C SER A 94 17.17 0.91 1.11
N ALA A 95 17.12 -0.33 1.56
CA ALA A 95 16.12 -1.30 1.17
C ALA A 95 15.53 -1.97 2.42
N TYR A 96 14.24 -2.28 2.34
CA TYR A 96 13.46 -2.83 3.43
C TYR A 96 12.59 -3.97 2.92
N ARG A 97 12.50 -5.04 3.71
CA ARG A 97 11.46 -6.04 3.58
C ARG A 97 10.26 -5.54 4.37
N THR A 98 9.11 -5.56 3.74
CA THR A 98 7.82 -5.15 4.29
C THR A 98 7.00 -6.40 4.61
N TYR A 99 6.18 -6.34 5.66
CA TYR A 99 5.31 -7.43 6.11
C TYR A 99 3.84 -7.02 6.05
N ASP A 100 2.92 -7.98 6.02
CA ASP A 100 1.48 -7.71 5.95
C ASP A 100 0.95 -6.92 7.17
N THR A 101 1.71 -6.91 8.26
CA THR A 101 1.43 -6.08 9.43
C THR A 101 1.71 -4.59 9.18
N GLY A 102 2.44 -4.22 8.13
CA GLY A 102 2.96 -2.87 7.91
C GLY A 102 4.33 -2.62 8.56
N LEU A 103 4.93 -3.63 9.16
CA LEU A 103 6.29 -3.56 9.69
C LEU A 103 7.36 -3.68 8.61
N PHE A 104 8.54 -3.15 8.92
CA PHE A 104 9.70 -3.14 8.03
C PHE A 104 10.95 -3.67 8.71
N LYS A 105 11.68 -4.55 8.02
CA LYS A 105 13.05 -4.94 8.39
C LYS A 105 14.00 -4.40 7.34
N ARG A 106 15.04 -3.67 7.74
CA ARG A 106 16.07 -3.22 6.81
C ARG A 106 16.80 -4.45 6.25
N VAL A 107 16.87 -4.54 4.93
CA VAL A 107 17.58 -5.61 4.23
C VAL A 107 18.54 -4.94 3.27
N PHE A 108 19.85 -5.07 3.50
CA PHE A 108 20.82 -4.69 2.48
C PHE A 108 21.29 -5.95 1.76
N PRO A 109 21.30 -5.98 0.42
CA PRO A 109 21.89 -7.08 -0.34
C PRO A 109 23.43 -7.16 -0.20
N TYR A 110 24.04 -6.32 0.64
CA TYR A 110 25.47 -6.28 0.92
C TYR A 110 25.76 -6.36 2.42
N ALA A 111 25.36 -7.45 3.07
CA ALA A 111 26.13 -7.88 4.23
C ALA A 111 27.48 -8.41 3.71
N PRO A 112 28.64 -7.87 4.15
CA PRO A 112 29.94 -8.39 3.76
C PRO A 112 30.09 -9.81 4.30
N GLN A 113 29.82 -10.81 3.45
CA GLN A 113 30.28 -12.21 3.46
C GLN A 113 30.22 -13.03 4.78
N HIS A 114 29.66 -12.52 5.88
CA HIS A 114 29.66 -13.19 7.18
C HIS A 114 28.29 -13.61 7.70
N HIS A 115 27.21 -13.23 7.01
CA HIS A 115 25.90 -13.77 7.32
C HIS A 115 25.47 -14.67 6.17
N ALA A 116 25.35 -15.95 6.49
CA ALA A 116 24.84 -17.00 5.62
C ALA A 116 23.65 -16.50 4.81
N LEU A 117 23.61 -16.90 3.54
CA LEU A 117 22.46 -16.80 2.62
C LEU A 117 21.14 -16.61 3.39
N GLU A 118 20.68 -15.37 3.57
CA GLU A 118 19.36 -15.15 4.16
C GLU A 118 18.36 -15.87 3.24
N PRO A 119 17.57 -16.81 3.76
CA PRO A 119 16.72 -17.62 2.91
C PRO A 119 15.73 -16.73 2.16
N ILE A 120 15.68 -16.92 0.84
CA ILE A 120 14.77 -16.20 -0.08
C ILE A 120 13.30 -16.39 0.35
N HIS A 121 13.01 -17.42 1.15
CA HIS A 121 11.73 -17.68 1.80
C HIS A 121 11.94 -17.99 3.28
N GLU A 122 11.64 -17.02 4.15
CA GLU A 122 11.38 -17.30 5.57
C GLU A 122 9.90 -17.64 5.78
N PRO A 123 9.57 -18.52 6.74
CA PRO A 123 8.20 -18.77 7.16
C PRO A 123 7.53 -17.45 7.61
N THR A 124 6.20 -17.42 7.58
CA THR A 124 5.38 -16.30 8.08
C THR A 124 5.88 -15.86 9.46
N ALA A 125 6.55 -14.70 9.50
CA ALA A 125 7.05 -14.10 10.72
C ALA A 125 5.87 -13.87 11.66
N ARG A 126 5.92 -14.42 12.87
CA ARG A 126 4.95 -14.05 13.92
C ARG A 126 5.36 -12.69 14.46
N VAL A 127 4.42 -11.86 14.90
CA VAL A 127 4.75 -10.56 15.53
C VAL A 127 5.72 -10.71 16.71
N HIS A 128 5.80 -11.89 17.33
CA HIS A 128 6.79 -12.18 18.36
C HIS A 128 8.25 -12.25 17.88
N ASP A 129 8.51 -12.52 16.60
CA ASP A 129 9.87 -12.56 16.02
C ASP A 129 10.37 -11.15 15.65
N LEU A 130 9.49 -10.14 15.69
CA LEU A 130 9.78 -8.74 15.37
C LEU A 130 10.48 -8.00 16.53
N HIS A 131 10.65 -8.68 17.67
CA HIS A 131 11.55 -8.33 18.78
C HIS A 131 12.82 -9.21 18.78
N GLY A 132 13.42 -9.44 17.61
CA GLY A 132 14.65 -10.23 17.48
C GLY A 132 15.87 -9.62 18.22
N PRO A 133 16.89 -10.43 18.54
CA PRO A 133 18.07 -10.00 19.29
C PRO A 133 18.84 -8.88 18.57
N ALA A 134 19.59 -8.10 19.37
CA ALA A 134 20.22 -6.82 19.05
C ALA A 134 21.09 -6.76 17.78
N GLU A 135 21.42 -7.89 17.18
CA GLU A 135 22.25 -8.00 15.96
C GLU A 135 21.43 -7.83 14.66
N SER A 136 20.09 -7.99 14.71
CA SER A 136 19.20 -7.86 13.53
C SER A 136 18.24 -6.64 13.58
N GLY A 137 18.19 -5.93 14.72
CA GLY A 137 17.36 -4.75 14.95
C GLY A 137 15.85 -5.05 15.04
N PRO A 138 15.08 -4.32 15.87
CA PRO A 138 13.63 -4.47 15.91
C PRO A 138 13.01 -4.07 14.57
N ALA A 139 11.93 -4.73 14.16
CA ALA A 139 11.18 -4.28 13.00
C ALA A 139 10.61 -2.88 13.28
N ALA A 140 10.84 -1.96 12.35
CA ALA A 140 10.44 -0.56 12.48
C ALA A 140 9.18 -0.29 11.64
N TRP A 141 8.39 0.69 12.06
CA TRP A 141 7.24 1.17 11.30
C TRP A 141 7.59 2.39 10.45
N THR A 142 8.63 3.12 10.84
CA THR A 142 9.13 4.26 10.07
C THR A 142 10.54 4.02 9.53
N VAL A 143 10.84 4.71 8.45
CA VAL A 143 12.16 4.78 7.83
C VAL A 143 12.77 6.14 8.15
N CYS A 144 13.93 6.14 8.81
CA CYS A 144 14.64 7.37 9.13
C CYS A 144 15.71 7.68 8.08
N LEU A 145 15.63 8.85 7.46
CA LEU A 145 16.68 9.40 6.59
C LEU A 145 17.49 10.45 7.35
N LYS A 146 18.81 10.36 7.25
CA LYS A 146 19.75 11.28 7.91
C LYS A 146 20.14 12.43 7.00
N ALA A 147 20.40 13.59 7.60
CA ALA A 147 20.73 14.83 6.89
C ALA A 147 19.81 15.03 5.67
N PRO A 148 18.50 15.19 5.87
CA PRO A 148 17.58 15.45 4.78
C PRO A 148 17.90 16.73 4.01
N GLU A 149 18.63 17.68 4.61
CA GLU A 149 19.17 18.86 3.94
C GLU A 149 20.07 18.52 2.74
N ASP A 150 20.80 17.39 2.83
CA ASP A 150 21.69 16.89 1.78
C ASP A 150 20.94 16.12 0.69
N ILE A 151 19.65 15.81 0.86
CA ILE A 151 18.85 15.07 -0.12
C ILE A 151 18.27 16.06 -1.13
N GLU A 152 18.77 16.02 -2.36
CA GLU A 152 18.22 16.80 -3.48
C GLU A 152 16.95 16.17 -4.00
N GLU A 153 16.90 14.84 -4.06
CA GLU A 153 15.77 14.10 -4.60
C GLU A 153 15.66 12.72 -3.94
N LEU A 154 14.45 12.32 -3.56
CA LEU A 154 14.13 10.97 -3.09
C LEU A 154 13.18 10.30 -4.07
N ARG A 155 13.51 9.09 -4.49
CA ARG A 155 12.61 8.25 -5.28
C ARG A 155 12.39 6.92 -4.61
N ALA A 156 11.14 6.48 -4.56
CA ALA A 156 10.77 5.22 -3.92
C ALA A 156 10.22 4.21 -4.92
N LEU A 157 10.45 2.93 -4.62
CA LEU A 157 9.93 1.80 -5.36
C LEU A 157 9.44 0.74 -4.38
N PHE A 158 8.21 0.28 -4.57
CA PHE A 158 7.70 -0.91 -3.91
C PHE A 158 7.50 -2.04 -4.92
N THR A 159 8.00 -3.24 -4.60
CA THR A 159 7.80 -4.44 -5.41
C THR A 159 7.44 -5.64 -4.52
N PRO A 160 6.61 -6.57 -4.99
CA PRO A 160 6.33 -7.80 -4.24
C PRO A 160 7.57 -8.70 -4.12
N ASP A 161 8.41 -8.71 -5.16
CA ASP A 161 9.59 -9.55 -5.26
C ASP A 161 10.89 -8.75 -5.06
N PRO A 162 11.95 -9.37 -4.50
CA PRO A 162 13.21 -8.67 -4.28
C PRO A 162 13.94 -8.39 -5.60
N LEU A 163 14.48 -7.19 -5.71
CA LEU A 163 15.35 -6.80 -6.82
C LEU A 163 16.78 -7.31 -6.61
N THR A 164 17.39 -7.76 -7.70
CA THR A 164 18.81 -8.11 -7.72
C THR A 164 19.68 -6.85 -7.66
N LYS A 165 20.92 -6.99 -7.15
CA LYS A 165 21.95 -5.93 -7.23
C LYS A 165 22.02 -5.30 -8.61
N ARG A 166 22.09 -6.13 -9.66
CA ARG A 166 22.21 -5.66 -11.04
C ARG A 166 21.05 -4.73 -11.41
N MET A 167 19.84 -5.02 -10.95
CA MET A 167 18.69 -4.17 -11.20
C MET A 167 18.78 -2.86 -10.40
N LEU A 168 19.20 -2.90 -9.13
CA LEU A 168 19.39 -1.69 -8.33
C LEU A 168 20.46 -0.75 -8.93
N ASP A 169 21.57 -1.31 -9.42
CA ASP A 169 22.64 -0.57 -10.09
C ASP A 169 22.15 -0.01 -11.44
N LEU A 170 21.38 -0.80 -12.20
CA LEU A 170 20.78 -0.37 -13.46
C LEU A 170 19.80 0.77 -13.26
N ILE A 171 18.90 0.67 -12.27
CA ILE A 171 18.00 1.76 -11.91
C ILE A 171 18.84 2.98 -11.52
N SER A 172 19.80 2.85 -10.61
CA SER A 172 20.61 3.99 -10.15
C SER A 172 21.34 4.71 -11.30
N SER A 173 21.86 3.98 -12.28
CA SER A 173 22.62 4.56 -13.41
C SER A 173 21.75 5.04 -14.59
N PHE A 174 20.63 4.38 -14.88
CA PHE A 174 19.85 4.64 -16.10
C PHE A 174 18.63 5.53 -15.86
N SER A 175 18.71 6.79 -16.32
CA SER A 175 17.69 7.81 -16.04
C SER A 175 16.26 7.48 -16.49
N PRO A 176 16.00 6.80 -17.63
CA PRO A 176 14.62 6.47 -18.03
C PRO A 176 13.92 5.55 -17.03
N LEU A 177 14.63 4.58 -16.44
CA LEU A 177 14.05 3.71 -15.40
C LEU A 177 13.85 4.47 -14.09
N ARG A 178 14.81 5.30 -13.67
CA ARG A 178 14.61 6.13 -12.46
C ARG A 178 13.40 7.04 -12.59
N ASN A 179 13.19 7.63 -13.77
CA ASN A 179 12.11 8.60 -14.02
C ASN A 179 10.72 8.00 -13.94
N GLN A 180 10.60 6.67 -13.86
CA GLN A 180 9.33 5.98 -13.61
C GLN A 180 9.04 5.78 -12.12
N LEU A 181 10.01 5.99 -11.23
CA LEU A 181 9.83 5.86 -9.79
C LEU A 181 9.05 7.06 -9.23
N GLN A 182 8.29 6.83 -8.16
CA GLN A 182 7.61 7.91 -7.44
C GLN A 182 8.64 8.83 -6.80
N ASN A 183 8.50 10.14 -7.02
CA ASN A 183 9.42 11.17 -6.57
C ASN A 183 8.84 11.95 -5.39
N PHE A 184 9.67 12.20 -4.37
CA PHE A 184 9.33 12.94 -3.16
C PHE A 184 10.38 14.02 -2.91
N ASP A 185 9.95 15.28 -2.95
CA ASP A 185 10.82 16.43 -2.61
C ASP A 185 10.86 16.64 -1.10
N ILE A 186 11.81 15.97 -0.45
CA ILE A 186 11.99 16.00 1.00
C ILE A 186 12.28 17.42 1.49
N ARG A 187 13.03 18.23 0.74
CA ARG A 187 13.31 19.61 1.12
C ARG A 187 12.03 20.44 1.15
N LYS A 188 11.18 20.33 0.13
CA LYS A 188 9.88 21.01 0.10
C LYS A 188 8.95 20.52 1.20
N LEU A 189 8.93 19.23 1.49
CA LEU A 189 8.15 18.65 2.61
C LEU A 189 8.62 19.18 3.96
N LEU A 190 9.92 19.38 4.12
CA LEU A 190 10.50 20.01 5.30
C LEU A 190 10.40 21.54 5.30
N MET A 191 9.96 22.22 4.24
CA MET A 191 9.83 23.69 4.28
C MET A 191 8.39 24.17 4.18
N SER A 192 7.47 23.32 3.75
CA SER A 192 6.09 23.71 3.44
C SER A 192 5.07 23.01 4.33
N CYS A 193 3.95 23.68 4.57
CA CYS A 193 2.70 23.07 5.05
C CYS A 193 1.87 22.50 3.88
N SER A 194 2.50 22.18 2.74
CA SER A 194 1.79 21.97 1.48
C SER A 194 1.37 20.52 1.25
N ARG A 195 0.18 20.35 0.67
CA ARG A 195 -0.41 19.09 0.21
C ARG A 195 0.39 18.57 -1.00
N THR A 196 1.53 17.95 -0.73
CA THR A 196 2.40 17.35 -1.75
C THR A 196 1.74 16.08 -2.28
N PRO A 197 1.85 15.78 -3.59
CA PRO A 197 1.31 14.54 -4.14
C PRO A 197 1.79 13.31 -3.37
N ASP A 198 0.87 12.38 -3.13
CA ASP A 198 1.13 11.08 -2.49
C ASP A 198 1.77 11.16 -1.08
N VAL A 199 1.64 12.30 -0.40
CA VAL A 199 2.16 12.49 0.96
C VAL A 199 1.01 12.71 1.94
N LEU A 200 1.00 11.93 3.02
CA LEU A 200 0.01 12.00 4.09
C LEU A 200 0.56 12.72 5.31
N ASP A 201 -0.17 13.71 5.80
CA ASP A 201 0.18 14.42 7.03
C ASP A 201 -0.09 13.53 8.26
N PRO A 202 0.80 13.51 9.27
CA PRO A 202 0.59 12.72 10.49
C PRO A 202 -0.74 12.99 11.20
N SER A 203 -1.26 14.22 11.12
CA SER A 203 -2.53 14.61 11.75
C SER A 203 -3.76 13.99 11.09
N THR A 204 -3.66 13.57 9.83
CA THR A 204 -4.78 12.99 9.05
C THR A 204 -4.73 11.47 8.93
N ILE A 205 -3.73 10.82 9.54
CA ILE A 205 -3.54 9.36 9.43
C ILE A 205 -4.78 8.61 9.92
N ASP A 206 -5.29 8.98 11.09
CA ASP A 206 -6.40 8.27 11.73
C ASP A 206 -7.70 8.33 10.90
N ASP A 207 -7.87 9.39 10.12
CA ASP A 207 -9.07 9.62 9.29
C ASP A 207 -8.93 9.09 7.86
N THR A 208 -7.71 8.75 7.41
CA THR A 208 -7.43 8.40 6.00
C THR A 208 -6.94 6.96 5.83
N LEU A 209 -6.21 6.43 6.81
CA LEU A 209 -5.64 5.08 6.76
C LEU A 209 -6.72 4.06 7.11
N ALA A 210 -7.13 3.23 6.14
CA ALA A 210 -8.22 2.27 6.35
C ALA A 210 -7.93 1.31 7.51
N ASP A 211 -6.67 0.89 7.65
CA ASP A 211 -6.21 0.03 8.74
C ASP A 211 -6.35 0.70 10.11
N ALA A 212 -6.18 2.03 10.21
CA ALA A 212 -6.39 2.78 11.45
C ALA A 212 -7.88 2.94 11.77
N ILE A 213 -8.70 3.27 10.77
CA ILE A 213 -10.16 3.40 10.89
C ILE A 213 -10.77 2.08 11.39
N ALA A 214 -10.31 0.96 10.84
CA ALA A 214 -10.82 -0.37 11.18
C ALA A 214 -10.59 -0.77 12.64
N GLN A 215 -9.54 -0.27 13.29
CA GLN A 215 -9.23 -0.61 14.68
C GLN A 215 -10.30 -0.13 15.66
N ASP A 216 -10.93 1.00 15.38
CA ASP A 216 -11.89 1.63 16.29
C ASP A 216 -13.32 1.08 16.12
N GLN A 217 -13.55 0.25 15.07
CA GLN A 217 -14.89 -0.16 14.65
C GLN A 217 -14.95 -1.64 14.21
N PRO A 218 -15.65 -2.52 14.97
CA PRO A 218 -15.71 -3.96 14.69
C PRO A 218 -16.24 -4.33 13.31
N ASP A 219 -17.26 -3.61 12.82
CA ASP A 219 -17.88 -3.88 11.53
C ASP A 219 -16.89 -3.64 10.38
N THR A 220 -16.13 -2.55 10.45
CA THR A 220 -15.10 -2.25 9.46
C THR A 220 -13.88 -3.18 9.57
N ALA A 221 -13.54 -3.65 10.78
CA ALA A 221 -12.51 -4.68 10.93
C ALA A 221 -12.88 -5.97 10.21
N SER A 222 -14.15 -6.38 10.24
CA SER A 222 -14.63 -7.57 9.52
C SER A 222 -14.51 -7.43 8.00
N VAL A 223 -14.78 -6.23 7.48
CA VAL A 223 -14.62 -5.93 6.05
C VAL A 223 -13.16 -6.01 5.63
N LEU A 224 -12.22 -5.45 6.42
CA LEU A 224 -10.79 -5.59 6.14
C LEU A 224 -10.29 -7.03 6.24
N ALA A 225 -10.82 -7.80 7.21
CA ALA A 225 -10.49 -9.21 7.38
C ALA A 225 -10.90 -10.06 6.17
N GLY A 226 -11.95 -9.64 5.45
CA GLY A 226 -12.42 -10.29 4.22
C GLY A 226 -11.69 -9.87 2.93
N GLN A 227 -10.74 -8.92 2.99
CA GLN A 227 -9.96 -8.52 1.81
C GLN A 227 -8.86 -9.55 1.49
N LEU A 228 -8.35 -9.54 0.24
CA LEU A 228 -7.26 -10.44 -0.17
C LEU A 228 -6.01 -10.25 0.69
N TYR A 229 -5.66 -9.00 0.97
CA TYR A 229 -4.59 -8.64 1.91
C TYR A 229 -5.22 -8.23 3.24
N SER A 230 -5.67 -9.23 4.00
CA SER A 230 -6.08 -9.05 5.39
C SER A 230 -4.86 -9.17 6.31
N ASP A 231 -4.84 -8.36 7.35
CA ASP A 231 -3.89 -8.50 8.45
C ASP A 231 -4.68 -8.84 9.72
N PRO A 232 -4.61 -10.09 10.21
CA PRO A 232 -5.28 -10.47 11.45
C PRO A 232 -4.63 -9.86 12.71
N GLU A 233 -3.41 -9.33 12.62
CA GLU A 233 -2.63 -8.78 13.74
C GLU A 233 -2.54 -7.25 13.76
N ASN A 234 -3.36 -6.59 12.93
CA ASN A 234 -3.47 -5.13 12.75
C ASN A 234 -3.85 -4.34 14.02
N ARG A 235 -3.84 -4.96 15.20
CA ARG A 235 -4.19 -4.36 16.50
C ARG A 235 -3.13 -3.38 17.03
N TYR A 236 -1.91 -3.41 16.52
CA TYR A 236 -0.79 -2.62 17.08
C TYR A 236 -0.21 -1.55 16.14
N ALA A 237 -0.61 -1.55 14.86
CA ALA A 237 -0.04 -0.67 13.85
C ALA A 237 -0.19 0.81 14.21
N ARG A 238 -1.42 1.29 14.48
CA ARG A 238 -1.69 2.70 14.83
C ARG A 238 -0.95 3.20 16.07
N GLN A 239 -0.97 2.46 17.18
CA GLN A 239 -0.38 2.94 18.44
C GLN A 239 1.14 3.05 18.33
N ILE A 240 1.80 2.05 17.72
CA ILE A 240 3.25 2.06 17.57
C ILE A 240 3.67 3.03 16.46
N VAL A 241 2.97 3.10 15.33
CA VAL A 241 3.21 4.11 14.27
C VAL A 241 3.02 5.53 14.80
N ALA A 242 1.96 5.79 15.57
CA ALA A 242 1.72 7.10 16.16
C ALA A 242 2.69 7.41 17.30
N LEU A 243 3.11 6.42 18.09
CA LEU A 243 4.19 6.59 19.09
C LEU A 243 5.52 6.86 18.40
N ASP A 244 5.87 6.11 17.37
CA ASP A 244 7.10 6.23 16.60
C ASP A 244 7.11 7.52 15.78
N LEU A 245 5.98 7.95 15.21
CA LEU A 245 5.82 9.27 14.56
C LEU A 245 5.74 10.41 15.55
N LYS A 246 5.22 10.24 16.78
CA LYS A 246 5.23 11.30 17.81
C LYS A 246 6.62 11.43 18.44
N GLU A 247 7.31 10.32 18.68
CA GLU A 247 8.69 10.26 19.17
C GLU A 247 9.65 10.73 18.08
N SER A 248 9.42 10.32 16.84
CA SER A 248 10.07 10.89 15.66
C SER A 248 9.71 12.36 15.54
N ALA A 249 8.46 12.82 15.52
CA ALA A 249 8.13 14.26 15.46
C ALA A 249 8.79 15.10 16.56
N ARG A 250 9.11 14.49 17.72
CA ARG A 250 9.93 15.10 18.79
C ARG A 250 11.44 15.12 18.49
N ARG A 251 11.96 14.20 17.68
CA ARG A 251 13.37 14.02 17.26
C ARG A 251 13.69 14.44 15.80
N ALA A 252 12.70 14.47 14.91
CA ALA A 252 12.74 14.34 13.45
C ALA A 252 11.36 14.67 12.85
N ARG A 253 11.27 15.64 11.94
CA ARG A 253 9.98 15.96 11.29
C ARG A 253 9.49 14.75 10.48
N GLY A 254 8.21 14.38 10.56
CA GLY A 254 7.72 13.12 9.97
C GLY A 254 6.47 13.27 9.12
N PHE A 255 6.32 12.38 8.13
CA PHE A 255 5.17 12.30 7.23
C PHE A 255 5.03 10.90 6.64
N GLY A 256 3.84 10.56 6.14
CA GLY A 256 3.61 9.33 5.38
C GLY A 256 3.84 9.54 3.89
N ILE A 257 4.46 8.56 3.21
CA ILE A 257 4.47 8.50 1.75
C ILE A 257 3.56 7.36 1.31
N VAL A 258 2.72 7.58 0.30
CA VAL A 258 1.78 6.58 -0.20
C VAL A 258 2.27 6.05 -1.55
N LEU A 259 2.63 4.78 -1.58
CA LEU A 259 3.26 4.16 -2.73
C LEU A 259 2.24 3.51 -3.66
N HIS A 260 2.49 3.58 -4.96
CA HIS A 260 1.73 2.89 -5.97
C HIS A 260 1.96 1.37 -5.86
N ASP A 261 0.87 0.62 -5.71
CA ASP A 261 0.86 -0.85 -5.70
C ASP A 261 -0.11 -1.36 -6.78
N ALA A 262 0.21 -1.08 -8.05
CA ALA A 262 -0.63 -1.47 -9.18
C ALA A 262 -0.89 -2.98 -9.22
N ILE A 263 0.11 -3.79 -8.82
CA ILE A 263 -0.03 -5.25 -8.71
C ILE A 263 -1.04 -5.61 -7.63
N GLY A 264 -0.92 -5.06 -6.42
CA GLY A 264 -1.83 -5.33 -5.32
C GLY A 264 -3.26 -4.86 -5.59
N ILE A 265 -3.43 -3.68 -6.20
CA ILE A 265 -4.73 -3.17 -6.65
C ILE A 265 -5.37 -4.14 -7.63
N THR A 266 -4.63 -4.59 -8.64
CA THR A 266 -5.13 -5.51 -9.66
C THR A 266 -5.48 -6.88 -9.07
N GLN A 267 -4.65 -7.39 -8.16
CA GLN A 267 -4.87 -8.65 -7.45
C GLN A 267 -6.15 -8.58 -6.58
N GLN A 268 -6.35 -7.50 -5.83
CA GLN A 268 -7.56 -7.31 -5.02
C GLN A 268 -8.83 -7.24 -5.88
N LEU A 269 -8.83 -6.45 -6.96
CA LEU A 269 -9.98 -6.34 -7.86
C LEU A 269 -10.31 -7.68 -8.53
N ASN A 270 -9.29 -8.45 -8.92
CA ASN A 270 -9.49 -9.78 -9.48
C ASN A 270 -10.01 -10.77 -8.44
N SER A 271 -9.51 -10.72 -7.20
CA SER A 271 -10.04 -11.55 -6.10
C SER A 271 -11.52 -11.29 -5.89
N TRP A 272 -11.90 -10.02 -5.73
CA TRP A 272 -13.31 -9.64 -5.52
C TRP A 272 -14.21 -10.07 -6.68
N ARG A 273 -13.75 -9.94 -7.92
CA ARG A 273 -14.49 -10.43 -9.10
C ARG A 273 -14.67 -11.95 -9.06
N ASN A 274 -13.63 -12.69 -8.65
CA ASN A 274 -13.68 -14.14 -8.56
C ASN A 274 -14.57 -14.61 -7.39
N ASP A 275 -14.58 -13.89 -6.27
CA ASP A 275 -15.46 -14.18 -5.13
C ASP A 275 -16.94 -14.07 -5.53
N ALA A 276 -17.28 -13.06 -6.35
CA ALA A 276 -18.62 -12.92 -6.92
C ALA A 276 -18.96 -14.10 -7.86
N TYR A 277 -17.99 -14.56 -8.66
CA TYR A 277 -18.16 -15.73 -9.51
C TYR A 277 -18.40 -17.02 -8.69
N GLU A 278 -17.66 -17.22 -7.60
CA GLU A 278 -17.86 -18.38 -6.72
C GLU A 278 -19.26 -18.44 -6.13
N ALA A 279 -19.84 -17.31 -5.74
CA ALA A 279 -21.21 -17.26 -5.22
C ALA A 279 -22.22 -17.75 -6.28
N VAL A 280 -22.05 -17.34 -7.54
CA VAL A 280 -22.88 -17.81 -8.66
C VAL A 280 -22.65 -19.29 -8.92
N GLN A 281 -21.40 -19.74 -8.93
CA GLN A 281 -21.06 -21.15 -9.14
C GLN A 281 -21.70 -22.05 -8.08
N ARG A 282 -21.62 -21.68 -6.79
CA ARG A 282 -22.29 -22.41 -5.69
C ARG A 282 -23.80 -22.51 -5.89
N TYR A 283 -24.44 -21.46 -6.42
CA TYR A 283 -25.86 -21.51 -6.76
C TYR A 283 -26.15 -22.45 -7.93
N LEU A 284 -25.32 -22.42 -8.98
CA LEU A 284 -25.46 -23.25 -10.17
C LEU A 284 -25.27 -24.74 -9.85
N ASP A 285 -24.31 -25.07 -8.98
CA ASP A 285 -24.00 -26.45 -8.56
C ASP A 285 -25.03 -27.04 -7.58
N LYS A 286 -25.90 -26.19 -6.99
CA LYS A 286 -26.92 -26.64 -6.05
C LYS A 286 -27.94 -27.54 -6.74
N LYS A 287 -28.12 -28.75 -6.18
CA LYS A 287 -29.15 -29.72 -6.59
C LYS A 287 -30.47 -29.46 -5.88
N ASP A 288 -31.58 -29.65 -6.60
CA ASP A 288 -32.91 -29.66 -6.00
C ASP A 288 -33.27 -31.01 -5.38
N GLY A 289 -34.48 -31.12 -4.81
CA GLY A 289 -34.98 -32.36 -4.22
C GLY A 289 -35.14 -33.54 -5.21
N LYS A 290 -34.92 -33.31 -6.52
CA LYS A 290 -34.93 -34.33 -7.57
C LYS A 290 -33.52 -34.61 -8.12
N GLY A 291 -32.47 -34.06 -7.50
CA GLY A 291 -31.08 -34.25 -7.91
C GLY A 291 -30.65 -33.44 -9.14
N VAL A 292 -31.47 -32.49 -9.60
CA VAL A 292 -31.17 -31.66 -10.77
C VAL A 292 -30.45 -30.39 -10.34
N GLU A 293 -29.27 -30.17 -10.91
CA GLU A 293 -28.45 -28.96 -10.70
C GLU A 293 -29.14 -27.73 -11.31
N ASN A 294 -29.02 -26.59 -10.64
CA ASN A 294 -29.56 -25.33 -11.15
C ASN A 294 -28.92 -24.92 -12.48
N GLN A 295 -27.65 -25.27 -12.72
CA GLN A 295 -26.98 -25.07 -14.01
C GLN A 295 -27.77 -25.70 -15.16
N ARG A 296 -28.22 -26.95 -14.99
CA ARG A 296 -29.02 -27.64 -15.99
C ARG A 296 -30.35 -26.92 -16.24
N LYS A 297 -30.99 -26.39 -15.20
CA LYS A 297 -32.25 -25.64 -15.33
C LYS A 297 -32.07 -24.37 -16.14
N VAL A 298 -31.01 -23.61 -15.86
CA VAL A 298 -30.68 -22.38 -16.60
C VAL A 298 -30.41 -22.68 -18.07
N LEU A 299 -29.59 -23.70 -18.37
CA LEU A 299 -29.27 -24.09 -19.74
C LEU A 299 -30.52 -24.55 -20.52
N VAL A 300 -31.39 -25.34 -19.88
CA VAL A 300 -32.65 -25.79 -20.48
C VAL A 300 -33.59 -24.60 -20.74
N ALA A 301 -33.72 -23.69 -19.78
CA ALA A 301 -34.54 -22.49 -19.95
C ALA A 301 -34.03 -21.62 -21.09
N GLN A 302 -32.71 -21.43 -21.22
CA GLN A 302 -32.11 -20.68 -22.33
C GLN A 302 -32.40 -21.36 -23.68
N ALA A 303 -32.23 -22.68 -23.78
CA ALA A 303 -32.55 -23.41 -24.99
C ALA A 303 -34.02 -23.27 -25.41
N PHE A 304 -34.96 -23.26 -24.45
CA PHE A 304 -36.38 -23.01 -24.73
C PHE A 304 -36.63 -21.58 -25.25
N ILE A 305 -35.96 -20.58 -24.68
CA ILE A 305 -36.05 -19.19 -25.14
C ILE A 305 -35.52 -19.07 -26.58
N ASP A 306 -34.36 -19.68 -26.85
CA ASP A 306 -33.72 -19.63 -28.18
C ASP A 306 -34.61 -20.29 -29.23
N VAL A 307 -35.19 -21.46 -28.93
CA VAL A 307 -36.14 -22.15 -29.83
C VAL A 307 -37.39 -21.29 -30.07
N LYS A 308 -37.93 -20.66 -29.02
CA LYS A 308 -39.09 -19.77 -29.15
C LYS A 308 -38.79 -18.58 -30.06
N GLN A 309 -37.65 -17.90 -29.86
CA GLN A 309 -37.24 -16.77 -30.70
C GLN A 309 -37.05 -17.18 -32.16
N GLN A 310 -36.44 -18.34 -32.41
CA GLN A 310 -36.28 -18.86 -33.77
C GLN A 310 -37.64 -19.14 -34.43
N PHE A 311 -38.61 -19.66 -33.67
CA PHE A 311 -39.95 -19.92 -34.18
C PHE A 311 -40.70 -18.62 -34.51
N GLU A 312 -40.67 -17.64 -33.62
CA GLU A 312 -41.29 -16.32 -33.83
C GLU A 312 -40.67 -15.60 -35.04
N THR A 313 -39.35 -15.64 -35.17
CA THR A 313 -38.63 -15.03 -36.31
C THR A 313 -39.01 -15.70 -37.63
N ARG A 314 -39.09 -17.04 -37.66
CA ARG A 314 -39.52 -17.77 -38.85
C ARG A 314 -40.99 -17.54 -39.19
N SER A 315 -41.87 -17.47 -38.20
CA SER A 315 -43.29 -17.17 -38.39
C SER A 315 -43.46 -15.78 -38.99
N ALA A 316 -42.80 -14.76 -38.44
CA ALA A 316 -42.82 -13.41 -38.96
C ALA A 316 -42.25 -13.32 -40.40
N ALA A 317 -41.20 -14.08 -40.71
CA ALA A 317 -40.64 -14.15 -42.06
C ALA A 317 -41.61 -14.81 -43.06
N LEU A 318 -42.34 -15.85 -42.65
CA LEU A 318 -43.36 -16.51 -43.48
C LEU A 318 -44.58 -15.61 -43.71
N GLU A 319 -45.01 -14.86 -42.69
CA GLU A 319 -46.09 -13.88 -42.82
C GLU A 319 -45.68 -12.73 -43.77
N ALA A 320 -44.45 -12.21 -43.66
CA ALA A 320 -43.94 -11.19 -44.57
C ALA A 320 -43.86 -11.65 -46.03
N GLN A 321 -43.62 -12.95 -46.28
CA GLN A 321 -43.66 -13.53 -47.63
C GLN A 321 -45.08 -13.66 -48.20
N HIS A 322 -46.13 -13.65 -47.38
CA HIS A 322 -47.52 -13.66 -47.84
C HIS A 322 -48.05 -12.26 -48.22
N PHE A 323 -47.31 -11.19 -47.92
CA PHE A 323 -47.68 -9.80 -48.24
C PHE A 323 -46.87 -9.21 -49.43
N ILE A 324 -46.15 -10.05 -50.18
CA ILE A 324 -45.48 -9.72 -51.45
C ILE A 324 -46.16 -10.52 -52.56
#